data_AF-A0A3D0I194-F1
#
_entry.id   AF-A0A3D0I194-F1
#
_cell.length_a   1.000
_cell.length_b   1.000
_cell.length_c   1.000
_cell.angle_alpha   90.00
_cell.angle_beta   90.00
_cell.angle_gamma   90.00
#
_symmetry.space_group_name_H-M   'P 1'
#
loop_
_entity.id
_entity.type
_entity.pdbx_description
1 polymer ?
#
loop_
_entity_poly.entity_id
_entity_poly.type
_entity_poly.pdbx_seq_one_letter_code
_entity_poly.pdbx_strand_id
1 'polypeptide(L)'
;MRSRTLAVALIALGLACVSKPASATLITLPVTGGPGVDQGAICVSGNTCPTTPAFTLNGNAAVNGSFVYDNVANTVSFNLNNIVPVSFVGAPFPALSPGLFSVLSSSAIPVTSIPLGGGEYEIVETGPATATAPLAWSPPFVTTGNTPVVSSLTCVVNTGADTCGFSLGPSGWTVTDGTTNYNVFMTFDVNVPEPDTIVMLIMGVLGLAVTRQRRAV
;
A
#
# COMPACT_ATOMS: atom_id res chain seq x y z
N MET A 1 40.88 -47.89 -1.11
CA MET A 1 40.39 -46.63 -1.75
C MET A 1 38.87 -46.45 -1.57
N ARG A 2 38.35 -46.36 -0.33
CA ARG A 2 36.89 -46.25 -0.07
C ARG A 2 36.46 -45.07 0.83
N SER A 3 37.39 -44.29 1.40
CA SER A 3 37.03 -43.21 2.35
C SER A 3 36.88 -41.82 1.73
N ARG A 4 37.39 -41.57 0.52
CA ARG A 4 37.34 -40.24 -0.10
C ARG A 4 35.94 -39.84 -0.59
N THR A 5 35.12 -40.80 -1.00
CA THR A 5 33.76 -40.55 -1.52
C THR A 5 32.77 -40.15 -0.43
N LEU A 6 32.94 -40.67 0.80
CA LEU A 6 32.07 -40.37 1.94
C LEU A 6 32.31 -38.95 2.49
N ALA A 7 33.57 -38.51 2.51
CA ALA A 7 33.92 -37.15 2.95
C ALA A 7 33.37 -36.07 1.99
N VAL A 8 33.39 -36.32 0.68
CA VAL A 8 32.84 -35.39 -0.33
C VAL A 8 31.31 -35.27 -0.21
N ALA A 9 30.61 -36.38 0.07
CA ALA A 9 29.16 -36.36 0.27
C ALA A 9 28.74 -35.59 1.54
N LEU A 10 29.51 -35.71 2.63
CA LEU A 10 29.25 -34.99 3.89
C LEU A 10 29.53 -33.49 3.79
N ILE A 11 30.56 -33.08 3.05
CA ILE A 11 30.85 -31.66 2.78
C ILE A 11 29.74 -31.05 1.90
N ALA A 12 29.25 -31.79 0.90
CA ALA A 12 28.13 -31.35 0.07
C ALA A 12 26.80 -31.22 0.84
N LEU A 13 26.55 -32.08 1.84
CA LEU A 13 25.40 -31.92 2.75
C LEU A 13 25.56 -30.73 3.70
N GLY A 14 26.78 -30.46 4.19
CA GLY A 14 27.06 -29.29 5.03
C GLY A 14 26.83 -27.96 4.31
N LEU A 15 27.16 -27.89 3.01
CA LEU A 15 26.91 -26.72 2.15
C LEU A 15 25.42 -26.56 1.76
N ALA A 16 24.62 -27.62 1.81
CA ALA A 16 23.17 -27.54 1.56
C ALA A 16 22.37 -27.04 2.78
N CYS A 17 22.98 -27.03 3.97
CA CYS A 17 22.40 -26.47 5.20
C CYS A 17 22.78 -25.00 5.42
N VAL A 18 23.51 -24.37 4.50
CA VAL A 18 23.63 -22.90 4.50
C VAL A 18 22.25 -22.39 4.08
N SER A 19 21.41 -22.16 5.08
CA SER A 19 20.13 -21.45 4.94
C SER A 19 20.43 -20.16 4.20
N LYS A 20 20.21 -20.16 2.88
CA LYS A 20 20.25 -18.94 2.08
C LYS A 20 19.32 -17.97 2.83
N PRO A 21 19.81 -16.81 3.30
CA PRO A 21 18.92 -15.86 3.95
C PRO A 21 17.76 -15.67 2.97
N ALA A 22 16.53 -15.82 3.45
CA ALA A 22 15.35 -15.58 2.64
C ALA A 22 15.55 -14.17 2.08
N SER A 23 15.91 -14.10 0.79
CA SER A 23 16.23 -12.84 0.15
C SER A 23 14.93 -12.06 0.20
N ALA A 24 14.92 -10.97 0.97
CA ALA A 24 13.76 -10.08 1.06
C ALA A 24 13.32 -9.78 -0.36
N THR A 25 12.13 -10.28 -0.71
CA THR A 25 11.60 -10.08 -2.04
C THR A 25 10.69 -8.88 -1.91
N LEU A 26 11.26 -7.71 -2.19
CA LEU A 26 10.48 -6.49 -2.31
C LEU A 26 9.64 -6.61 -3.58
N ILE A 27 8.34 -6.77 -3.40
CA ILE A 27 7.39 -6.81 -4.50
C ILE A 27 6.96 -5.37 -4.74
N THR A 28 7.43 -4.80 -5.85
CA THR A 28 7.03 -3.45 -6.27
C THR A 28 5.89 -3.54 -7.26
N LEU A 29 4.82 -2.86 -6.93
CA LEU A 29 3.54 -2.84 -7.61
C LEU A 29 3.32 -1.43 -8.17
N PRO A 30 3.47 -1.20 -9.49
CA PRO A 30 3.28 0.13 -10.05
C PRO A 30 1.79 0.49 -10.04
N VAL A 31 1.46 1.71 -9.63
CA VAL A 31 0.09 2.23 -9.72
C VAL A 31 -0.04 2.96 -11.05
N THR A 32 -0.82 2.37 -11.97
CA THR A 32 -1.00 2.88 -13.34
C THR A 32 -2.41 3.43 -13.60
N GLY A 33 -3.28 3.40 -12.58
CA GLY A 33 -4.64 3.92 -12.64
C GLY A 33 -5.54 3.32 -11.56
N GLY A 34 -6.85 3.55 -11.68
CA GLY A 34 -7.88 3.16 -10.71
C GLY A 34 -9.00 4.18 -10.69
N PRO A 35 -10.12 3.94 -9.99
CA PRO A 35 -11.13 4.98 -9.75
C PRO A 35 -10.52 6.20 -9.02
N GLY A 36 -9.41 6.02 -8.30
CA GLY A 36 -8.62 7.09 -7.71
C GLY A 36 -9.04 7.33 -6.26
N VAL A 37 -9.57 8.51 -5.95
CA VAL A 37 -10.18 8.79 -4.64
C VAL A 37 -11.59 8.18 -4.64
N ASP A 38 -11.85 7.17 -3.83
CA ASP A 38 -13.19 6.56 -3.72
C ASP A 38 -14.08 7.35 -2.74
N GLN A 39 -13.48 7.92 -1.68
CA GLN A 39 -14.20 8.73 -0.69
C GLN A 39 -13.35 9.90 -0.19
N GLY A 40 -14.00 11.03 0.12
CA GLY A 40 -13.33 12.18 0.71
C GLY A 40 -14.28 12.99 1.58
N ALA A 41 -13.82 13.42 2.76
CA ALA A 41 -14.56 14.29 3.65
C ALA A 41 -13.65 15.34 4.28
N ILE A 42 -14.18 16.55 4.43
CA ILE A 42 -13.56 17.61 5.21
C ILE A 42 -14.56 18.00 6.30
N CYS A 43 -14.11 18.00 7.55
CA CYS A 43 -14.96 18.34 8.69
C CYS A 43 -14.26 19.33 9.62
N VAL A 44 -15.03 20.19 10.28
CA VAL A 44 -14.47 21.12 11.27
C VAL A 44 -13.79 20.32 12.39
N SER A 45 -12.58 20.73 12.76
CA SER A 45 -11.80 20.07 13.82
C SER A 45 -12.57 20.06 15.14
N GLY A 46 -12.61 18.90 15.80
CA GLY A 46 -13.41 18.70 17.01
C GLY A 46 -14.82 18.14 16.75
N ASN A 47 -15.26 18.11 15.48
CA ASN A 47 -16.46 17.39 15.08
C ASN A 47 -16.09 16.04 14.47
N THR A 48 -16.99 15.06 14.57
CA THR A 48 -16.90 13.82 13.82
C THR A 48 -17.07 14.11 12.34
N CYS A 49 -16.11 13.66 11.51
CA CYS A 49 -16.29 13.65 10.07
C CYS A 49 -17.49 12.73 9.72
N PRO A 50 -18.35 13.12 8.77
CA PRO A 50 -19.51 12.31 8.40
C PRO A 50 -19.07 10.94 7.88
N THR A 51 -19.82 9.90 8.23
CA THR A 51 -19.60 8.52 7.76
C THR A 51 -20.00 8.29 6.30
N THR A 52 -20.68 9.26 5.70
CA THR A 52 -21.07 9.29 4.29
C THR A 52 -20.48 10.53 3.64
N PRO A 53 -19.62 10.38 2.61
CA PRO A 53 -18.90 11.49 2.02
C PRO A 53 -19.81 12.35 1.13
N ALA A 54 -19.49 13.65 0.99
CA ALA A 54 -20.09 14.54 0.00
C ALA A 54 -18.97 15.28 -0.74
N PHE A 55 -18.47 14.69 -1.81
CA PHE A 55 -17.57 15.31 -2.77
C PHE A 55 -18.05 14.96 -4.18
N THR A 56 -17.74 15.81 -5.15
CA THR A 56 -17.92 15.50 -6.57
C THR A 56 -16.54 15.62 -7.19
N LEU A 57 -15.96 14.47 -7.56
CA LEU A 57 -14.75 14.47 -8.38
C LEU A 57 -15.12 14.96 -9.78
N ASN A 58 -14.41 15.97 -10.26
CA ASN A 58 -14.44 16.32 -11.67
C ASN A 58 -13.51 15.36 -12.44
N GLY A 59 -13.99 14.14 -12.71
CA GLY A 59 -13.35 13.14 -13.57
C GLY A 59 -12.72 11.96 -12.82
N ASN A 60 -12.45 10.87 -13.56
CA ASN A 60 -11.69 9.72 -13.07
C ASN A 60 -10.28 10.20 -12.69
N ALA A 61 -9.98 10.27 -11.39
CA ALA A 61 -8.71 10.77 -10.91
C ALA A 61 -7.62 9.72 -11.17
N ALA A 62 -6.71 10.02 -12.09
CA ALA A 62 -5.54 9.19 -12.29
C ALA A 62 -4.58 9.42 -11.10
N VAL A 63 -4.41 8.41 -10.27
CA VAL A 63 -3.30 8.32 -9.30
C VAL A 63 -2.19 7.53 -9.97
N ASN A 64 -0.95 7.97 -9.83
CA ASN A 64 0.22 7.19 -10.26
C ASN A 64 1.19 7.01 -9.10
N GLY A 65 2.06 6.01 -9.18
CA GLY A 65 3.03 5.77 -8.12
C GLY A 65 3.40 4.30 -7.95
N SER A 66 3.64 3.88 -6.72
CA SER A 66 3.95 2.49 -6.38
C SER A 66 3.51 2.10 -4.98
N PHE A 67 3.20 0.81 -4.85
CA PHE A 67 3.20 0.07 -3.60
C PHE A 67 4.43 -0.84 -3.55
N VAL A 68 5.00 -1.00 -2.37
CA VAL A 68 6.12 -1.91 -2.13
C VAL A 68 5.75 -2.79 -0.96
N TYR A 69 5.56 -4.08 -1.22
CA TYR A 69 5.34 -5.08 -0.17
C TYR A 69 6.67 -5.76 0.18
N ASP A 70 7.08 -5.62 1.43
CA ASP A 70 8.19 -6.35 2.04
C ASP A 70 7.63 -7.57 2.78
N ASN A 71 7.79 -8.74 2.16
CA ASN A 71 7.30 -10.01 2.68
C ASN A 71 8.12 -10.56 3.85
N VAL A 72 9.29 -10.00 4.15
CA VAL A 72 10.11 -10.41 5.30
C VAL A 72 9.75 -9.56 6.52
N ALA A 73 9.62 -8.25 6.33
CA ALA A 73 9.19 -7.34 7.38
C ALA A 73 7.67 -7.37 7.62
N ASN A 74 6.90 -7.96 6.70
CA ASN A 74 5.43 -7.86 6.63
C ASN A 74 4.98 -6.40 6.66
N THR A 75 5.55 -5.61 5.75
CA THR A 75 5.19 -4.20 5.65
C THR A 75 4.85 -3.77 4.24
N VAL A 76 3.98 -2.78 4.12
CA VAL A 76 3.68 -2.09 2.87
C VAL A 76 4.18 -0.66 2.96
N SER A 77 4.84 -0.20 1.91
CA SER A 77 5.13 1.22 1.70
C SER A 77 4.42 1.68 0.44
N PHE A 78 4.00 2.93 0.40
CA PHE A 78 3.43 3.51 -0.81
C PHE A 78 4.00 4.89 -1.08
N ASN A 79 4.06 5.23 -2.36
CA ASN A 79 4.31 6.58 -2.83
C ASN A 79 3.40 6.84 -4.01
N LEU A 80 2.43 7.71 -3.82
CA LEU A 80 1.37 7.99 -4.76
C LEU A 80 1.35 9.49 -5.05
N ASN A 81 1.08 9.84 -6.28
CA ASN A 81 0.97 11.21 -6.72
C ASN A 81 -0.35 11.38 -7.46
N ASN A 82 -1.11 12.37 -7.02
CA ASN A 82 -2.34 12.73 -7.70
C ASN A 82 -2.03 13.66 -8.87
N ILE A 83 -2.33 13.24 -10.09
CA ILE A 83 -2.02 14.01 -11.30
C ILE A 83 -3.19 14.88 -11.79
N VAL A 84 -4.33 14.86 -11.08
CA VAL A 84 -5.54 15.64 -11.40
C VAL A 84 -6.00 16.43 -10.16
N PRO A 85 -6.56 17.65 -10.30
CA PRO A 85 -7.13 18.37 -9.16
C PRO A 85 -8.26 17.58 -8.47
N VAL A 86 -8.35 17.68 -7.14
CA VAL A 86 -9.48 17.13 -6.36
C VAL A 86 -10.25 18.29 -5.76
N SER A 87 -11.52 18.45 -6.14
CA SER A 87 -12.41 19.44 -5.54
C SER A 87 -13.35 18.75 -4.55
N PHE A 88 -13.49 19.32 -3.37
CA PHE A 88 -14.50 18.93 -2.39
C PHE A 88 -15.75 19.78 -2.65
N VAL A 89 -16.94 19.19 -2.46
CA VAL A 89 -18.21 19.88 -2.76
C VAL A 89 -18.79 20.53 -1.51
N GLY A 90 -19.25 21.77 -1.69
CA GLY A 90 -19.77 22.61 -0.62
C GLY A 90 -18.73 23.69 -0.26
N ALA A 91 -19.15 24.95 -0.26
CA ALA A 91 -18.35 25.98 0.39
C ALA A 91 -18.31 25.70 1.90
N PRO A 92 -17.16 25.93 2.58
CA PRO A 92 -15.94 26.58 2.10
C PRO A 92 -14.83 25.59 1.69
N PHE A 93 -15.11 24.33 1.34
CA PHE A 93 -14.06 23.31 1.30
C PHE A 93 -12.99 23.53 0.20
N PRO A 94 -11.69 23.40 0.54
CA PRO A 94 -10.60 23.62 -0.42
C PRO A 94 -10.54 22.53 -1.48
N ALA A 95 -10.00 22.85 -2.64
CA ALA A 95 -9.55 21.85 -3.62
C ALA A 95 -8.05 21.54 -3.40
N LEU A 96 -7.64 20.29 -3.61
CA LEU A 96 -6.23 19.92 -3.74
C LEU A 96 -5.71 20.39 -5.10
N SER A 97 -4.61 21.15 -5.10
CA SER A 97 -3.97 21.62 -6.33
C SER A 97 -3.29 20.45 -7.06
N PRO A 98 -3.36 20.36 -8.40
CA PRO A 98 -2.64 19.31 -9.12
C PRO A 98 -1.12 19.52 -9.04
N GLY A 99 -0.36 18.44 -9.21
CA GLY A 99 1.09 18.47 -9.41
C GLY A 99 1.93 17.98 -8.23
N LEU A 100 3.23 18.33 -8.24
CA LEU A 100 4.29 17.80 -7.36
C LEU A 100 4.06 17.90 -5.85
N PHE A 101 3.06 18.68 -5.42
CA PHE A 101 2.71 18.86 -4.01
C PHE A 101 1.57 17.93 -3.56
N SER A 102 1.09 17.05 -4.44
CA SER A 102 0.03 16.07 -4.19
C SER A 102 0.56 14.66 -3.93
N VAL A 103 1.77 14.57 -3.38
CA VAL A 103 2.40 13.31 -3.01
C VAL A 103 1.82 12.82 -1.68
N LEU A 104 1.39 11.56 -1.70
CA LEU A 104 0.94 10.79 -0.55
C LEU A 104 1.93 9.66 -0.38
N SER A 105 2.56 9.58 0.78
CA SER A 105 3.55 8.52 1.01
C SER A 105 3.47 7.95 2.40
N SER A 106 3.75 6.66 2.53
CA SER A 106 3.93 6.02 3.83
C SER A 106 5.05 4.99 3.69
N SER A 107 5.74 4.76 4.80
CA SER A 107 6.80 3.76 4.90
C SER A 107 6.47 2.77 5.99
N ALA A 108 6.71 1.49 5.70
CA ALA A 108 6.66 0.40 6.64
C ALA A 108 5.33 0.24 7.40
N ILE A 109 4.19 0.37 6.71
CA ILE A 109 2.86 0.06 7.27
C ILE A 109 2.83 -1.43 7.64
N PRO A 110 2.60 -1.81 8.90
CA PRO A 110 2.54 -3.20 9.30
C PRO A 110 1.29 -3.87 8.71
N VAL A 111 1.47 -4.99 8.02
CA VAL A 111 0.39 -5.73 7.37
C VAL A 111 0.44 -7.22 7.70
N THR A 112 -0.67 -7.91 7.46
CA THR A 112 -0.73 -9.36 7.37
C THR A 112 -1.27 -9.80 6.02
N SER A 113 -0.75 -10.91 5.50
CA SER A 113 -1.28 -11.57 4.31
C SER A 113 -2.20 -12.73 4.72
N ILE A 114 -3.41 -12.74 4.18
CA ILE A 114 -4.46 -13.72 4.44
C ILE A 114 -4.75 -14.45 3.12
N PRO A 115 -4.62 -15.78 3.05
CA PRO A 115 -4.94 -16.53 1.84
C PRO A 115 -6.47 -16.60 1.64
N LEU A 116 -6.94 -16.29 0.44
CA LEU A 116 -8.37 -16.36 0.08
C LEU A 116 -8.75 -17.68 -0.61
N GLY A 117 -7.76 -18.44 -1.07
CA GLY A 117 -7.94 -19.66 -1.88
C GLY A 117 -7.55 -19.41 -3.34
N GLY A 118 -7.38 -20.47 -4.14
CA GLY A 118 -7.04 -20.31 -5.57
C GLY A 118 -5.67 -19.68 -5.89
N GLY A 119 -4.87 -19.31 -4.88
CA GLY A 119 -3.63 -18.53 -5.05
C GLY A 119 -3.80 -17.03 -4.80
N GLU A 120 -5.02 -16.60 -4.46
CA GLU A 120 -5.39 -15.24 -4.10
C GLU A 120 -5.01 -14.92 -2.65
N TYR A 121 -4.63 -13.67 -2.42
CA TYR A 121 -4.28 -13.17 -1.09
C TYR A 121 -4.90 -11.80 -0.83
N GLU A 122 -5.25 -11.57 0.41
CA GLU A 122 -5.63 -10.28 0.96
C GLU A 122 -4.49 -9.78 1.86
N ILE A 123 -4.02 -8.56 1.65
CA ILE A 123 -3.02 -7.89 2.49
C ILE A 123 -3.76 -6.80 3.26
N VAL A 124 -3.76 -6.89 4.59
CA VAL A 124 -4.53 -6.00 5.47
C VAL A 124 -3.61 -5.34 6.49
N GLU A 125 -3.82 -4.05 6.76
CA GLU A 125 -3.17 -3.33 7.87
C GLU A 125 -3.45 -4.00 9.22
N THR A 126 -2.43 -4.09 10.07
CA THR A 126 -2.54 -4.75 11.39
C THR A 126 -2.02 -3.94 12.57
N GLY A 127 -1.51 -2.74 12.32
CA GLY A 127 -0.96 -1.89 13.36
C GLY A 127 -1.00 -0.43 12.95
N PRO A 128 -0.69 0.47 13.89
CA PRO A 128 -0.74 1.90 13.63
C PRO A 128 0.27 2.29 12.57
N ALA A 129 -0.17 3.08 11.61
CA ALA A 129 0.70 3.71 10.64
C ALA A 129 0.33 5.18 10.40
N THR A 130 1.27 5.92 9.84
CA THR A 130 1.09 7.30 9.42
C THR A 130 1.56 7.45 7.98
N ALA A 131 0.94 8.38 7.26
CA ALA A 131 1.39 8.80 5.96
C ALA A 131 1.84 10.27 6.02
N THR A 132 2.47 10.72 4.94
CA THR A 132 2.72 12.13 4.64
C THR A 132 1.73 12.52 3.57
N ALA A 133 1.03 13.63 3.78
CA ALA A 133 -0.01 14.13 2.90
C ALA A 133 0.41 15.38 2.10
N PRO A 134 -0.34 15.71 1.04
CA PRO A 134 -0.18 16.94 0.27
C PRO A 134 -0.13 18.20 1.13
N LEU A 135 0.72 19.14 0.74
CA LEU A 135 0.89 20.42 1.43
C LEU A 135 0.12 21.56 0.76
N ALA A 136 -0.25 21.42 -0.52
CA ALA A 136 -0.79 22.51 -1.33
C ALA A 136 -2.31 22.38 -1.55
N TRP A 137 -3.03 23.41 -1.12
CA TRP A 137 -4.48 23.55 -1.26
C TRP A 137 -4.80 24.82 -2.03
N SER A 138 -5.99 24.88 -2.62
CA SER A 138 -6.50 26.11 -3.22
C SER A 138 -6.60 27.21 -2.16
N PRO A 139 -6.15 28.44 -2.45
CA PRO A 139 -6.32 29.56 -1.53
C PRO A 139 -7.79 29.75 -1.08
N PRO A 140 -8.04 30.18 0.17
CA PRO A 140 -7.08 30.64 1.18
C PRO A 140 -6.47 29.54 2.04
N PHE A 141 -6.69 28.26 1.71
CA PHE A 141 -6.38 27.17 2.63
C PHE A 141 -4.89 26.84 2.70
N VAL A 142 -4.43 26.53 3.91
CA VAL A 142 -3.07 26.06 4.16
C VAL A 142 -3.08 24.83 5.07
N THR A 143 -2.11 23.94 4.86
CA THR A 143 -1.93 22.74 5.69
C THR A 143 -1.32 23.11 7.03
N THR A 144 -1.96 22.72 8.13
CA THR A 144 -1.45 22.89 9.51
C THR A 144 -1.04 21.58 10.16
N GLY A 145 -1.45 20.45 9.60
CA GLY A 145 -0.96 19.11 9.94
C GLY A 145 -0.93 18.24 8.68
N ASN A 146 0.16 17.53 8.44
CA ASN A 146 0.43 16.81 7.19
C ASN A 146 0.80 15.34 7.39
N THR A 147 0.54 14.79 8.58
CA THR A 147 0.86 13.41 8.95
C THR A 147 -0.41 12.65 9.31
N PRO A 148 -1.31 12.36 8.34
CA PRO A 148 -2.50 11.58 8.62
C PRO A 148 -2.17 10.21 9.18
N VAL A 149 -3.03 9.72 10.05
CA VAL A 149 -3.08 8.31 10.43
C VAL A 149 -3.58 7.50 9.24
N VAL A 150 -2.92 6.39 8.93
CA VAL A 150 -3.49 5.37 8.04
C VAL A 150 -4.54 4.63 8.85
N SER A 151 -5.79 4.70 8.38
CA SER A 151 -6.95 4.15 9.08
C SER A 151 -7.41 2.80 8.52
N SER A 152 -7.04 2.53 7.27
CA SER A 152 -7.12 1.20 6.67
C SER A 152 -6.14 1.10 5.50
N LEU A 153 -5.65 -0.11 5.26
CA LEU A 153 -5.05 -0.53 4.00
C LEU A 153 -5.47 -1.97 3.75
N THR A 154 -6.02 -2.22 2.55
CA THR A 154 -6.45 -3.54 2.10
C THR A 154 -6.06 -3.69 0.63
N CYS A 155 -5.29 -4.73 0.29
CA CYS A 155 -4.99 -5.08 -1.09
C CYS A 155 -5.44 -6.50 -1.37
N VAL A 156 -6.15 -6.71 -2.47
CA VAL A 156 -6.48 -8.04 -2.98
C VAL A 156 -5.62 -8.29 -4.22
N VAL A 157 -4.84 -9.38 -4.17
CA VAL A 157 -3.85 -9.72 -5.22
C VAL A 157 -4.04 -11.13 -5.77
N ASN A 158 -3.57 -11.34 -7.01
CA ASN A 158 -3.70 -12.55 -7.84
C ASN A 158 -5.15 -12.95 -8.19
N THR A 159 -6.05 -11.98 -8.36
CA THR A 159 -7.44 -12.21 -8.76
C THR A 159 -7.68 -12.01 -10.27
N GLY A 160 -6.66 -11.61 -11.02
CA GLY A 160 -6.79 -11.11 -12.39
C GLY A 160 -7.33 -9.67 -12.49
N ALA A 161 -7.70 -9.05 -11.36
CA ALA A 161 -8.13 -7.66 -11.24
C ALA A 161 -7.72 -7.08 -9.88
N ASP A 162 -6.41 -7.03 -9.64
CA ASP A 162 -5.87 -6.68 -8.33
C ASP A 162 -6.15 -5.22 -7.98
N THR A 163 -6.57 -5.01 -6.74
CA THR A 163 -6.99 -3.70 -6.23
C THR A 163 -6.38 -3.45 -4.86
N CYS A 164 -5.95 -2.21 -4.62
CA CYS A 164 -5.51 -1.76 -3.31
C CYS A 164 -6.35 -0.55 -2.90
N GLY A 165 -7.03 -0.69 -1.77
CA GLY A 165 -7.75 0.36 -1.07
C GLY A 165 -6.98 0.84 0.15
N PHE A 166 -6.94 2.14 0.41
CA PHE A 166 -6.42 2.67 1.68
C PHE A 166 -7.12 3.96 2.08
N SER A 167 -7.28 4.18 3.38
CA SER A 167 -7.93 5.35 3.94
C SER A 167 -7.01 6.12 4.87
N LEU A 168 -6.94 7.43 4.67
CA LEU A 168 -6.22 8.37 5.51
C LEU A 168 -7.22 9.08 6.42
N GLY A 169 -7.03 8.86 7.72
CA GLY A 169 -7.87 9.31 8.81
C GLY A 169 -7.79 10.81 9.07
N PRO A 170 -8.84 11.42 9.66
CA PRO A 170 -8.88 12.85 10.00
C PRO A 170 -7.86 13.26 11.08
N SER A 171 -7.25 12.29 11.77
CA SER A 171 -6.22 12.57 12.77
C SER A 171 -4.88 12.84 12.08
N GLY A 172 -4.27 13.99 12.37
CA GLY A 172 -2.94 14.36 11.88
C GLY A 172 -2.93 15.00 10.49
N TRP A 173 -4.07 15.08 9.80
CA TRP A 173 -4.23 15.84 8.57
C TRP A 173 -5.25 16.97 8.73
N THR A 174 -4.73 18.19 8.80
CA THR A 174 -5.53 19.38 9.12
C THR A 174 -5.18 20.52 8.16
N VAL A 175 -6.22 21.22 7.71
CA VAL A 175 -6.13 22.43 6.89
C VAL A 175 -6.86 23.58 7.58
N THR A 176 -6.48 24.82 7.31
CA THR A 176 -7.13 26.00 7.87
C THR A 176 -7.40 27.04 6.79
N ASP A 177 -8.52 27.75 6.90
CA ASP A 177 -8.80 28.96 6.12
C ASP A 177 -8.27 30.25 6.78
N GLY A 178 -7.53 30.11 7.89
CA GLY A 178 -7.05 31.20 8.73
C GLY A 178 -7.99 31.55 9.89
N THR A 179 -9.20 30.98 9.93
CA THR A 179 -10.18 31.17 11.01
C THR A 179 -10.62 29.85 11.64
N THR A 180 -10.81 28.81 10.82
CA THR A 180 -11.36 27.51 11.21
C THR A 180 -10.40 26.41 10.76
N ASN A 181 -10.16 25.44 11.63
CA ASN A 181 -9.39 24.25 11.30
C ASN A 181 -10.32 23.14 10.85
N TYR A 182 -9.92 22.40 9.83
CA TYR A 182 -10.66 21.30 9.26
C TYR A 182 -9.78 20.06 9.19
N ASN A 183 -10.31 18.92 9.59
CA ASN A 183 -9.67 17.63 9.40
C ASN A 183 -10.05 17.04 8.05
N VAL A 184 -9.11 16.35 7.44
CA VAL A 184 -9.25 15.77 6.10
C VAL A 184 -9.24 14.25 6.20
N PHE A 185 -10.24 13.62 5.59
CA PHE A 185 -10.31 12.18 5.41
C PHE A 185 -10.35 11.85 3.92
N MET A 186 -9.56 10.88 3.46
CA MET A 186 -9.60 10.43 2.07
C MET A 186 -9.35 8.92 1.95
N THR A 187 -10.18 8.26 1.18
CA THR A 187 -10.03 6.86 0.76
C THR A 187 -9.66 6.80 -0.71
N PHE A 188 -8.72 5.94 -1.03
CA PHE A 188 -8.23 5.72 -2.37
C PHE A 188 -8.39 4.27 -2.73
N ASP A 189 -8.85 4.01 -3.95
CA ASP A 189 -8.86 2.70 -4.57
C ASP A 189 -8.07 2.77 -5.88
N VAL A 190 -7.03 1.94 -5.95
CA VAL A 190 -6.15 1.88 -7.10
C VAL A 190 -6.16 0.48 -7.72
N ASN A 191 -6.04 0.46 -9.04
CA ASN A 191 -5.76 -0.78 -9.75
C ASN A 191 -4.26 -1.02 -9.69
N VAL A 192 -3.91 -2.23 -9.29
CA VAL A 192 -2.53 -2.67 -9.28
C VAL A 192 -2.40 -3.74 -10.35
N PRO A 193 -1.54 -3.59 -11.36
CA PRO A 193 -1.31 -4.67 -12.31
C PRO A 193 -0.67 -5.85 -11.57
N GLU A 194 -1.07 -7.08 -11.94
CA GLU A 194 -0.47 -8.30 -11.41
C GLU A 194 1.06 -8.19 -11.54
N PRO A 195 1.82 -8.35 -10.45
CA PRO A 195 3.25 -8.50 -10.58
C PRO A 195 3.50 -9.85 -11.26
N ASP A 196 3.98 -9.82 -12.50
CA ASP A 196 4.50 -10.98 -13.23
C ASP A 196 5.46 -11.86 -12.38
N THR A 197 6.05 -11.25 -11.33
CA THR A 197 6.95 -11.87 -10.37
C THR A 197 6.27 -12.69 -9.27
N ILE A 198 5.03 -12.43 -8.84
CA ILE A 198 4.36 -13.22 -7.79
C ILE A 198 4.04 -14.63 -8.30
N VAL A 199 3.58 -14.76 -9.55
CA VAL A 199 3.32 -16.06 -10.18
C VAL A 199 4.60 -16.90 -10.23
N MET A 200 5.75 -16.29 -10.57
CA MET A 200 7.04 -16.98 -10.57
C MET A 200 7.55 -17.32 -9.15
N LEU A 201 7.28 -16.47 -8.16
CA LEU A 201 7.68 -16.71 -6.77
C LEU A 201 6.88 -17.86 -6.13
N ILE A 202 5.57 -17.91 -6.38
CA ILE A 202 4.68 -18.98 -5.90
C ILE A 202 5.04 -20.31 -6.57
N MET A 203 5.29 -20.32 -7.88
CA MET A 203 5.78 -21.51 -8.59
C MET A 203 7.14 -21.99 -8.07
N GLY A 204 8.03 -21.06 -7.70
CA GLY A 204 9.32 -21.37 -7.08
C GLY A 204 9.20 -22.01 -5.69
N VAL A 205 8.33 -21.47 -4.82
CA VAL A 205 8.12 -21.98 -3.45
C VAL A 205 7.39 -23.34 -3.45
N LEU A 206 6.37 -23.50 -4.30
CA LEU A 206 5.70 -24.80 -4.48
C LEU A 206 6.64 -25.84 -5.11
N GLY A 207 7.47 -25.45 -6.08
CA GLY A 207 8.50 -26.31 -6.66
C GLY A 207 9.54 -26.80 -5.65
N LEU A 208 9.93 -25.96 -4.69
CA LEU A 208 10.83 -26.31 -3.59
C LEU A 208 10.17 -27.22 -2.53
N ALA A 209 8.87 -27.05 -2.27
CA ALA A 209 8.13 -27.93 -1.37
C ALA A 209 7.94 -29.35 -1.95
N VAL A 210 7.60 -29.45 -3.24
CA VAL A 210 7.40 -30.73 -3.94
C VAL A 210 8.72 -31.49 -4.12
N THR A 211 9.82 -30.79 -4.40
CA THR A 211 11.15 -31.42 -4.51
C THR A 211 11.69 -31.89 -3.16
N ARG A 212 11.35 -31.23 -2.04
CA ARG A 212 11.66 -31.72 -0.68
C ARG A 212 10.89 -33.00 -0.33
N GLN A 213 9.61 -33.11 -0.70
CA GLN A 213 8.82 -34.33 -0.44
C GLN A 213 9.34 -35.55 -1.23
N ARG A 214 9.83 -35.37 -2.46
CA ARG A 214 10.42 -36.48 -3.24
C ARG A 214 11.78 -36.97 -2.74
N ARG A 215 12.45 -36.23 -1.85
CA ARG A 215 13.73 -36.64 -1.25
C ARG A 215 13.57 -37.30 0.13
N ALA A 216 12.36 -37.31 0.68
CA ALA A 216 12.00 -37.90 1.96
C ALA A 216 11.28 -39.25 1.82
N VAL A 217 11.24 -39.83 0.61
CA VAL A 217 10.75 -41.18 0.31
C VAL A 217 11.89 -41.99 -0.31
#